data_AF-A0A6G9AK71-F1
#
_entry.id   AF-A0A6G9AK71-F1
#
_cell.length_a   1.000
_cell.length_b   1.000
_cell.length_c   1.000
_cell.angle_alpha   90.00
_cell.angle_beta   90.00
_cell.angle_gamma   90.00
#
_symmetry.space_group_name_H-M   'P 1'
#
loop_
_entity.id
_entity.type
_entity.pdbx_description
1 polymer ?
#
loop_
_entity_poly.entity_id
_entity_poly.type
_entity_poly.pdbx_seq_one_letter_code
_entity_poly.pdbx_strand_id
1 'polypeptide(L)'
;MDAQDAIRYKYEELKSASGSQDLETINEIVVDILSLLHKQWSSMAGTRKDTYEEAYCLVDNTFTAHQTTKQDTTNSYYLNEIGLQIGRDLHPVLATPPLRPSRANKRIVS
;
A
#
# COMPACT_ATOMS: atom_id res chain seq x y z
N MET A 1 11.80 4.48 9.74
CA MET A 1 10.44 4.76 9.25
C MET A 1 9.61 3.52 9.51
N ASP A 2 8.43 3.66 10.11
CA ASP A 2 7.51 2.53 10.28
C ASP A 2 7.07 2.02 8.90
N ALA A 3 6.82 0.72 8.75
CA ALA A 3 6.45 0.16 7.45
C ALA A 3 5.10 0.70 6.94
N GLN A 4 4.17 0.95 7.86
CA GLN A 4 2.90 1.58 7.54
C GLN A 4 3.09 3.03 7.08
N ASP A 5 4.05 3.76 7.66
CA ASP A 5 4.41 5.12 7.22
C ASP A 5 5.03 5.11 5.82
N ALA A 6 5.89 4.13 5.51
CA ALA A 6 6.49 3.99 4.19
C ALA A 6 5.43 3.68 3.12
N ILE A 7 4.48 2.78 3.42
CA ILE A 7 3.35 2.47 2.52
C ILE A 7 2.45 3.70 2.35
N ARG A 8 2.17 4.43 3.44
CA ARG A 8 1.39 5.67 3.39
C ARG A 8 2.06 6.73 2.51
N TYR A 9 3.37 6.90 2.64
CA TYR A 9 4.13 7.83 1.83
C TYR A 9 4.03 7.48 0.34
N LYS A 10 4.23 6.21 -0.03
CA LYS A 10 4.10 5.75 -1.42
C LYS A 10 2.68 5.88 -1.95
N TYR A 11 1.66 5.68 -1.13
CA TYR A 11 0.28 5.92 -1.54
C TYR A 11 -0.03 7.41 -1.78
N GLU A 12 0.52 8.33 -0.98
CA GLU A 12 0.38 9.78 -1.25
C GLU A 12 1.15 10.22 -2.50
N GLU A 13 2.29 9.58 -2.80
CA GLU A 13 3.01 9.73 -4.07
C GLU A 13 2.13 9.28 -5.25
N LEU A 14 1.51 8.10 -5.14
CA LEU A 14 0.57 7.57 -6.14
C LEU A 14 -0.60 8.52 -6.37
N LYS A 15 -1.23 9.03 -5.31
CA LYS A 15 -2.34 10.00 -5.41
C LYS A 15 -1.94 11.29 -6.12
N SER A 16 -0.72 11.76 -5.88
CA SER A 16 -0.20 12.98 -6.51
C SER A 16 0.12 12.76 -7.99
N ALA A 17 0.61 11.57 -8.33
CA ALA A 17 0.89 11.17 -9.70
C ALA A 17 -0.37 10.89 -10.53
N SER A 18 -1.41 10.35 -9.87
CA SER A 18 -2.70 9.96 -10.47
C SER A 18 -3.44 11.18 -11.02
N GLY A 19 -3.28 11.44 -12.32
CA GLY A 19 -3.90 12.56 -13.03
C GLY A 19 -2.93 13.63 -13.53
N SER A 20 -1.62 13.49 -13.27
CA SER A 20 -0.59 14.44 -13.75
C SER A 20 0.65 13.78 -14.36
N GLN A 21 0.91 12.51 -14.04
CA GLN A 21 2.04 11.74 -14.54
C GLN A 21 1.60 10.67 -15.55
N ASP A 22 2.58 10.07 -16.22
CA ASP A 22 2.39 8.98 -17.16
C ASP A 22 2.26 7.62 -16.46
N LEU A 23 1.84 6.60 -17.23
CA LEU A 23 1.57 5.26 -16.71
C LEU A 23 2.83 4.58 -16.15
N GLU A 24 4.01 4.84 -16.71
CA GLU A 24 5.25 4.20 -16.25
C GLU A 24 5.55 4.61 -14.80
N THR A 25 5.47 5.91 -14.51
CA THR A 25 5.60 6.44 -13.14
C THR A 25 4.57 5.82 -12.19
N ILE A 26 3.30 5.70 -12.61
CA ILE A 26 2.27 5.04 -11.81
C ILE A 26 2.64 3.59 -11.52
N ASN A 27 3.09 2.84 -12.53
CA ASN A 27 3.46 1.44 -12.39
C ASN A 27 4.63 1.26 -11.41
N GLU A 28 5.66 2.10 -11.49
CA GLU A 28 6.79 2.06 -10.56
C GLU A 28 6.35 2.27 -9.11
N ILE A 29 5.49 3.26 -8.85
CA ILE A 29 4.98 3.53 -7.51
C ILE A 29 4.16 2.33 -6.99
N VAL A 30 3.36 1.70 -7.83
CA VAL A 30 2.55 0.52 -7.42
C VAL A 30 3.44 -0.69 -7.14
N VAL A 31 4.49 -0.92 -7.94
CA VAL A 31 5.48 -1.98 -7.68
C VAL A 31 6.22 -1.75 -6.37
N ASP A 32 6.56 -0.50 -6.05
CA ASP A 32 7.14 -0.13 -4.75
C ASP A 32 6.19 -0.47 -3.59
N ILE A 33 4.90 -0.14 -3.72
CA ILE A 33 3.87 -0.48 -2.73
C ILE A 33 3.79 -2.00 -2.54
N LEU A 34 3.71 -2.77 -3.62
CA LEU A 34 3.67 -4.24 -3.58
C LEU A 34 4.91 -4.83 -2.90
N SER A 35 6.10 -4.28 -3.19
CA SER A 35 7.35 -4.69 -2.57
C SER A 35 7.37 -4.43 -1.06
N LEU A 36 6.86 -3.27 -0.62
CA LEU A 36 6.74 -2.93 0.79
C LEU A 36 5.76 -3.86 1.53
N LEU A 37 4.60 -4.14 0.91
CA LEU A 37 3.59 -5.07 1.45
C LEU A 37 4.16 -6.48 1.59
N HIS A 38 4.77 -7.02 0.54
CA HIS A 38 5.38 -8.35 0.56
C HIS A 38 6.50 -8.47 1.60
N LYS A 39 7.32 -7.42 1.76
CA LYS A 39 8.35 -7.38 2.79
C LYS A 39 7.75 -7.45 4.20
N GLN A 40 6.64 -6.76 4.46
CA GLN A 40 5.97 -6.85 5.76
C GLN A 40 5.34 -8.22 5.96
N TRP A 41 4.58 -8.71 4.97
CA TRP A 41 3.95 -10.02 4.99
C TRP A 41 4.95 -11.15 5.30
N SER A 42 6.10 -11.16 4.64
CA SER A 42 7.16 -12.15 4.87
C SER A 42 7.86 -12.06 6.24
N SER A 43 7.76 -10.91 6.92
CA SER A 43 8.39 -10.67 8.23
C SER A 43 7.45 -10.78 9.43
N MET A 44 6.13 -10.78 9.21
CA MET A 44 5.13 -10.78 10.27
C MET A 44 4.51 -12.17 10.52
N ALA A 45 3.84 -12.32 11.67
CA ALA A 45 3.07 -13.50 12.05
C ALA A 45 1.70 -13.08 12.65
N GLY A 46 0.75 -14.03 12.66
CA GLY A 46 -0.60 -13.83 13.21
C GLY A 46 -1.44 -12.87 12.38
N THR A 47 -2.46 -12.27 12.99
CA THR A 47 -3.49 -11.47 12.29
C THR A 47 -2.96 -10.28 11.48
N ARG A 48 -1.80 -9.74 11.85
CA ARG A 48 -1.14 -8.69 11.05
C ARG A 48 -0.59 -9.23 9.74
N LYS A 49 -0.06 -10.45 9.73
CA LYS A 49 0.39 -11.12 8.51
C LYS A 49 -0.78 -11.17 7.51
N ASP A 50 -1.95 -11.61 7.98
CA ASP A 50 -3.16 -11.72 7.17
C ASP A 50 -3.59 -10.36 6.60
N THR A 51 -3.48 -9.27 7.37
CA THR A 51 -3.77 -7.90 6.89
C THR A 51 -2.83 -7.45 5.77
N TYR A 52 -1.53 -7.73 5.88
CA TYR A 52 -0.57 -7.38 4.83
C TYR A 52 -0.69 -8.29 3.59
N GLU A 53 -1.03 -9.56 3.80
CA GLU A 53 -1.33 -10.52 2.73
C GLU A 53 -2.56 -10.11 1.94
N GLU A 54 -3.66 -9.79 2.63
CA GLU A 54 -4.90 -9.32 2.01
C GLU A 54 -4.65 -8.06 1.17
N ALA A 55 -3.99 -7.05 1.74
CA ALA A 55 -3.66 -5.83 1.01
C ALA A 55 -2.74 -6.10 -0.20
N TYR A 56 -1.75 -7.00 -0.06
CA TYR A 56 -0.89 -7.39 -1.18
C TYR A 56 -1.71 -8.02 -2.32
N CYS A 57 -2.54 -9.02 -2.00
CA CYS A 57 -3.38 -9.69 -2.99
C CYS A 57 -4.35 -8.74 -3.69
N LEU A 58 -4.97 -7.81 -2.96
CA LEU A 58 -5.90 -6.84 -3.53
C LEU A 58 -5.19 -5.88 -4.48
N VAL A 59 -4.08 -5.28 -4.04
CA VAL A 59 -3.30 -4.36 -4.89
C VAL A 59 -2.75 -5.08 -6.12
N ASP A 60 -2.26 -6.31 -5.98
CA ASP A 60 -1.71 -7.10 -7.09
C ASP A 60 -2.79 -7.47 -8.13
N ASN A 61 -3.99 -7.83 -7.67
CA ASN A 61 -5.13 -8.11 -8.54
C ASN A 61 -5.57 -6.87 -9.31
N THR A 62 -5.71 -5.74 -8.62
CA THR A 62 -6.05 -4.44 -9.21
C THR A 62 -5.00 -4.06 -10.25
N PHE A 63 -3.71 -4.12 -9.89
CA PHE A 63 -2.61 -3.79 -10.79
C PHE A 63 -2.54 -4.70 -12.02
N THR A 64 -2.65 -6.02 -11.83
CA THR A 64 -2.66 -7.00 -12.93
C THR A 64 -3.85 -6.79 -13.87
N ALA A 65 -5.04 -6.52 -13.31
CA ALA A 65 -6.21 -6.17 -14.11
C ALA A 65 -5.97 -4.90 -14.95
N HIS A 66 -5.31 -3.89 -14.40
CA HIS A 66 -4.95 -2.69 -15.15
C HIS A 66 -3.92 -2.95 -16.24
N GLN A 67 -2.89 -3.74 -15.97
CA GLN A 67 -1.87 -4.07 -16.99
C GLN A 67 -2.42 -4.91 -18.14
N THR A 68 -3.42 -5.76 -17.88
CA THR A 68 -4.06 -6.58 -18.91
C THR A 68 -5.09 -5.82 -19.74
N THR A 69 -5.63 -4.72 -19.20
CA THR A 69 -6.64 -3.93 -19.89
C THR A 69 -5.97 -2.92 -20.83
N LYS A 70 -6.21 -3.04 -22.14
CA LYS A 70 -5.70 -2.12 -23.18
C LYS A 70 -6.45 -0.76 -23.21
N GLN A 71 -6.73 -0.17 -22.05
CA GLN A 71 -7.33 1.17 -22.00
C GLN A 71 -6.32 2.23 -22.41
N ASP A 72 -6.83 3.37 -22.89
CA ASP A 72 -6.00 4.51 -23.24
C ASP A 72 -5.39 5.11 -21.97
N THR A 73 -4.10 4.87 -21.80
CA THR A 73 -3.33 5.26 -20.62
C THR A 73 -3.00 6.76 -20.60
N THR A 74 -3.36 7.50 -21.65
CA THR A 74 -3.32 8.98 -21.66
C THR A 74 -4.57 9.58 -21.00
N ASN A 75 -5.57 8.76 -20.69
CA ASN A 75 -6.76 9.20 -19.98
C ASN A 75 -6.47 9.39 -18.48
N SER A 76 -6.35 10.65 -18.07
CA SER A 76 -6.13 11.03 -16.68
C SER A 76 -7.24 10.55 -15.73
N TYR A 77 -8.48 10.38 -16.22
CA TYR A 77 -9.56 9.79 -15.45
C TYR A 77 -9.25 8.33 -15.08
N TYR A 78 -8.79 7.54 -16.05
CA TYR A 78 -8.41 6.14 -15.84
C TYR A 78 -7.27 6.02 -14.82
N LEU A 79 -6.20 6.80 -14.98
CA LEU A 79 -5.08 6.79 -14.03
C LEU A 79 -5.52 7.17 -12.61
N ASN A 80 -6.47 8.11 -12.49
CA ASN A 80 -7.08 8.46 -11.21
C ASN A 80 -7.93 7.33 -10.61
N GLU A 81 -8.68 6.60 -11.42
CA GLU A 81 -9.44 5.43 -10.95
C GLU A 81 -8.53 4.32 -10.41
N ILE A 82 -7.39 4.06 -11.06
CA ILE A 82 -6.37 3.11 -10.56
C ILE A 82 -5.91 3.53 -9.16
N GLY A 83 -5.49 4.80 -9.01
CA GLY A 83 -5.01 5.33 -7.73
C GLY A 83 -6.05 5.22 -6.61
N LEU A 84 -7.33 5.48 -6.93
CA LEU A 84 -8.44 5.33 -5.99
C LEU A 84 -8.70 3.87 -5.59
N GLN A 85 -8.62 2.93 -6.53
CA GLN A 85 -8.81 1.50 -6.26
C GLN A 85 -7.70 0.97 -5.36
N ILE A 86 -6.43 1.25 -5.69
CA ILE A 86 -5.29 0.88 -4.84
C ILE A 86 -5.41 1.49 -3.45
N GLY A 87 -5.91 2.71 -3.33
CA GLY A 87 -6.19 3.34 -2.04
C GLY A 87 -7.19 2.58 -1.17
N ARG A 88 -8.23 1.99 -1.78
CA ARG A 88 -9.20 1.13 -1.09
C ARG A 88 -8.56 -0.18 -0.67
N ASP A 89 -7.74 -0.76 -1.54
CA ASP A 89 -7.05 -2.04 -1.31
C ASP A 89 -6.01 -1.93 -0.18
N LEU A 90 -5.41 -0.74 0.00
CA LEU A 90 -4.48 -0.44 1.10
C LEU A 90 -5.16 -0.10 2.42
N HIS A 91 -6.47 0.14 2.44
CA HIS A 91 -7.20 0.56 3.64
C HIS A 91 -6.98 -0.38 4.85
N PRO A 92 -6.98 -1.71 4.74
CA PRO A 92 -6.74 -2.61 5.87
C PRO A 92 -5.41 -2.32 6.59
N VAL A 93 -4.34 -2.04 5.84
CA VAL A 93 -3.02 -1.70 6.38
C VAL A 93 -3.00 -0.27 6.92
N LEU A 94 -3.57 0.69 6.20
CA LEU A 94 -3.50 2.11 6.55
C LEU A 94 -4.40 2.50 7.75
N ALA A 95 -5.51 1.79 7.95
CA ALA A 95 -6.44 1.99 9.06
C ALA A 95 -6.06 1.22 10.34
N THR A 96 -5.21 0.18 10.23
CA THR A 96 -4.74 -0.57 11.39
C THR A 96 -3.84 0.33 12.26
N PRO A 97 -4.05 0.43 13.59
CA PRO A 97 -3.19 1.24 14.43
C PRO A 97 -1.73 0.75 14.41
N PRO A 98 -0.74 1.66 14.32
CA PRO A 98 0.67 1.28 14.42
C PRO A 98 0.91 0.59 15.78
N LEU A 99 1.82 -0.40 15.81
CA LEU A 99 2.26 -0.99 17.07
C LEU A 99 2.95 0.11 17.87
N ARG A 100 2.24 0.69 18.83
CA ARG A 100 2.94 1.41 19.89
C ARG A 100 3.82 0.38 20.57
N PRO A 101 5.13 0.62 20.71
CA PRO A 101 5.94 -0.21 21.57
C PRO A 101 5.26 -0.17 22.94
N SER A 102 4.78 -1.32 23.41
CA SER A 102 4.38 -1.49 24.79
C SER A 102 5.63 -1.16 25.60
N ARG A 103 5.72 0.07 26.14
CA ARG A 103 6.66 0.36 27.21
C ARG A 103 6.22 -0.58 28.32
N ALA A 104 6.87 -1.73 28.41
CA ALA A 104 6.77 -2.60 29.55
C ALA A 104 6.91 -1.69 30.77
N ASN A 105 5.84 -1.56 31.55
CA ASN A 105 5.86 -0.90 32.84
C ASN A 105 6.95 -1.62 33.64
N LYS A 106 8.16 -1.06 33.65
CA LYS A 106 9.16 -1.39 34.66
C LYS A 106 8.53 -0.91 35.96
N ARG A 107 7.84 -1.82 36.63
CA ARG A 107 7.43 -1.68 38.02
C ARG A 107 8.73 -1.50 38.79
N ILE A 108 9.09 -0.25 39.09
CA ILE A 108 10.14 0.04 40.05
C ILE A 108 9.56 -0.40 41.38
N VAL A 109 10.00 -1.56 41.86
CA VAL A 109 9.73 -2.00 43.22
C VAL A 109 10.67 -1.21 44.11
N SER A 110 10.09 -0.37 44.98
CA SER A 110 10.78 0.33 46.06
C SER A 110 11.18 -0.63 47.17
#